data_AF-A0A813EXL8-F1
#
_entry.id   AF-A0A813EXL8-F1
#
_cell.length_a   1.000
_cell.length_b   1.000
_cell.length_c   1.000
_cell.angle_alpha   90.00
_cell.angle_beta   90.00
_cell.angle_gamma   90.00
#
_symmetry.space_group_name_H-M   'P 1'
#
loop_
_entity.id
_entity.type
_entity.pdbx_description
1 polymer ?
#
loop_
_entity_poly.entity_id
_entity_poly.type
_entity_poly.pdbx_seq_one_letter_code
_entity_poly.pdbx_strand_id
1 'polypeptide(L)'
;MKELLVEVEMTPDGTPRLEAALGRLSSHVPCSQRMSEVVEHVKLALLLATATASCFRSLIITGRPSEALLVVMFEAMKHNAVLQSCTLAFGGTSIRISDQTGVALAEAMKHNAVLQSCRLELRSTSISDQTGVALAEALKHNAVLQSCRLELTATSISDQTGVALAEALKHNAVLQSCRLDLGGTSISDQTGATLAEALKHNAVLQSCALELTATSISDQAGVALAEAMKHNAVLQSCTLRLTATSISDQTGVALAEALKHNAVLQSCALELTGNSISDQTGVALSEAIVQANATLTSMRLVPPRLLSQSACRALERNQELPSLWCHVARVARRSASRNLQDIVAAMSEQAFRRAVFEFLLPPGYFESHMRPAAAAEPAQLTAASAAEPMPSPAQDEEPEKPVSSEQSEEVELSLALELSQQEANAEENSHVAEALLRSRSEARLSGDGVVLLRLDSHARSPQVAEALLYSPELAPCRAMVAEAGCELQPAWAGGAWLFVPLTESQFQEAGPDLHANVKHIHILALSEHEPLVHQALKCVPRKCRPKCYHESLGAPAALSVPGASSCGAFEETVSRGDAPPGSSEVGSPASPTLNQDRSSAGRLNGDFAYDIVVQRTFIHFPSPSSDASTERHSAP
;
A
#
# COMPACT_ATOMS: atom_id res chain seq x y z
N MET A 1 -9.11 -0.42 -22.70
CA MET A 1 -7.97 -1.04 -23.43
C MET A 1 -7.22 -1.95 -22.47
N LYS A 2 -6.90 -3.19 -22.83
CA LYS A 2 -6.10 -4.10 -21.98
C LYS A 2 -4.63 -3.76 -22.14
N GLU A 3 -3.89 -3.56 -21.04
CA GLU A 3 -2.42 -3.53 -21.07
C GLU A 3 -1.92 -4.80 -21.76
N LEU A 4 -1.07 -4.64 -22.78
CA LEU A 4 -0.46 -5.77 -23.46
C LEU A 4 0.77 -6.15 -22.65
N LEU A 5 0.57 -7.11 -21.75
CA LEU A 5 1.65 -7.86 -21.14
C LEU A 5 2.34 -8.67 -22.25
N VAL A 6 3.62 -8.37 -22.50
CA VAL A 6 4.44 -9.15 -23.42
C VAL A 6 5.37 -10.04 -22.60
N GLU A 7 4.98 -11.31 -22.52
CA GLU A 7 5.79 -12.38 -21.98
C GLU A 7 6.61 -12.98 -23.11
N VAL A 8 7.93 -12.92 -22.98
CA VAL A 8 8.87 -13.56 -23.90
C VAL A 8 9.52 -14.72 -23.18
N GLU A 9 9.01 -15.93 -23.46
CA GLU A 9 9.65 -17.16 -23.03
C GLU A 9 10.81 -17.49 -23.98
N MET A 10 11.98 -17.75 -23.40
CA MET A 10 13.15 -18.20 -24.17
C MET A 10 13.10 -19.71 -24.42
N THR A 11 13.46 -20.16 -25.61
CA THR A 11 13.67 -21.59 -25.91
C THR A 11 14.92 -22.12 -25.19
N PRO A 12 15.10 -23.46 -25.12
CA PRO A 12 16.33 -24.06 -24.59
C PRO A 12 17.62 -23.59 -25.29
N ASP A 13 17.51 -23.19 -26.56
CA ASP A 13 18.60 -22.70 -27.40
C ASP A 13 18.83 -21.18 -27.26
N GLY A 14 18.04 -20.49 -26.43
CA GLY A 14 18.19 -19.06 -26.14
C GLY A 14 17.58 -18.12 -27.17
N THR A 15 16.73 -18.63 -28.07
CA THR A 15 15.92 -17.80 -28.98
C THR A 15 14.61 -17.38 -28.32
N PRO A 16 14.15 -16.14 -28.50
CA PRO A 16 12.87 -15.70 -27.98
C PRO A 16 11.71 -16.35 -28.75
N ARG A 17 10.73 -16.94 -28.06
CA ARG A 17 9.48 -17.41 -28.69
C ARG A 17 8.55 -16.23 -28.98
N LEU A 18 8.78 -15.57 -30.11
CA LEU A 18 8.04 -14.37 -30.51
C LEU A 18 6.63 -14.65 -31.05
N GLU A 19 6.26 -15.89 -31.39
CA GLU A 19 4.93 -16.20 -31.98
C GLU A 19 3.75 -15.85 -31.05
N ALA A 20 3.87 -16.03 -29.74
CA ALA A 20 2.84 -15.66 -28.76
C ALA A 20 2.80 -14.13 -28.48
N ALA A 21 3.97 -13.48 -28.51
CA ALA A 21 4.14 -12.05 -28.30
C ALA A 21 3.69 -11.20 -29.50
N LEU A 22 4.03 -11.65 -30.72
CA LEU A 22 3.67 -11.02 -32.00
C LEU A 22 2.22 -11.28 -32.41
N GLY A 23 1.64 -12.42 -32.01
CA GLY A 23 0.24 -12.77 -32.31
C GLY A 23 -0.78 -11.77 -31.78
N ARG A 24 -0.41 -10.93 -30.79
CA ARG A 24 -1.26 -9.86 -30.24
C ARG A 24 -0.92 -8.45 -30.73
N LEU A 25 0.21 -8.27 -31.44
CA LEU A 25 0.69 -6.98 -31.97
C LEU A 25 0.65 -6.91 -33.52
N SER A 26 0.38 -8.03 -34.21
CA SER A 26 0.42 -8.08 -35.67
C SER A 26 -0.90 -7.69 -36.32
N SER A 27 -0.94 -6.44 -36.82
CA SER A 27 -1.56 -6.13 -38.12
C SER A 27 -0.50 -5.76 -39.19
N HIS A 28 0.80 -5.82 -38.89
CA HIS A 28 1.82 -5.24 -39.77
C HIS A 28 3.14 -6.02 -39.98
N VAL A 29 3.23 -7.31 -39.66
CA VAL A 29 4.44 -8.08 -40.07
C VAL A 29 4.03 -9.37 -40.79
N PRO A 30 4.29 -9.51 -42.11
CA PRO A 30 3.99 -10.73 -42.84
C PRO A 30 4.93 -11.84 -42.37
N CYS A 31 4.33 -12.85 -41.73
CA CYS A 31 5.01 -14.04 -41.27
C CYS A 31 5.27 -14.97 -42.48
N SER A 32 6.53 -15.21 -42.83
CA SER A 32 6.89 -16.33 -43.67
C SER A 32 8.36 -16.72 -43.46
N GLN A 33 8.54 -18.03 -43.27
CA GLN A 33 9.78 -18.82 -43.35
C GLN A 33 10.70 -18.83 -42.13
N ARG A 34 11.16 -20.05 -41.81
CA ARG A 34 12.16 -20.39 -40.77
C ARG A 34 13.31 -19.39 -40.76
N MET A 35 13.44 -18.61 -39.70
CA MET A 35 14.48 -17.58 -39.57
C MET A 35 15.53 -18.00 -38.54
N SER A 36 16.78 -17.62 -38.81
CA SER A 36 17.92 -17.84 -37.92
C SER A 36 17.77 -17.07 -36.61
N GLU A 37 18.40 -17.57 -35.55
CA GLU A 37 18.36 -17.02 -34.18
C GLU A 37 18.53 -15.49 -34.17
N VAL A 38 19.53 -14.98 -34.90
CA VAL A 38 19.86 -13.54 -35.01
C VAL A 38 18.67 -12.68 -35.45
N VAL A 39 17.79 -13.18 -36.32
CA VAL A 39 16.67 -12.38 -36.82
C VAL A 39 15.60 -12.19 -35.75
N GLU A 40 15.34 -13.20 -34.93
CA GLU A 40 14.40 -13.08 -33.81
C GLU A 40 14.94 -12.14 -32.71
N HIS A 41 16.27 -12.13 -32.50
CA HIS A 41 16.93 -11.18 -31.59
C HIS A 41 16.79 -9.73 -32.09
N VAL A 42 17.04 -9.50 -33.38
CA VAL A 42 16.92 -8.17 -34.01
C VAL A 42 15.46 -7.71 -34.04
N LYS A 43 14.49 -8.61 -34.27
CA LYS A 43 13.06 -8.27 -34.19
C LYS A 43 12.67 -7.80 -32.79
N LEU A 44 13.08 -8.52 -31.74
CA LEU A 44 12.80 -8.11 -30.36
C LEU A 44 13.40 -6.73 -30.06
N ALA A 45 14.67 -6.52 -30.42
CA ALA A 45 15.36 -5.25 -30.18
C ALA A 45 14.73 -4.09 -30.95
N LEU A 46 14.36 -4.31 -32.23
CA LEU A 46 13.69 -3.31 -33.04
C LEU A 46 12.30 -3.00 -32.46
N LEU A 47 11.54 -4.01 -32.05
CA LEU A 47 10.25 -3.82 -31.39
C LEU A 47 10.40 -2.97 -30.13
N LEU A 48 11.42 -3.23 -29.30
CA LEU A 48 11.68 -2.44 -28.10
C LEU A 48 12.10 -1.01 -28.42
N ALA A 49 12.93 -0.80 -29.45
CA ALA A 49 13.39 0.53 -29.82
C ALA A 49 12.32 1.36 -30.55
N THR A 50 11.46 0.72 -31.36
CA THR A 50 10.43 1.40 -32.17
C THR A 50 9.03 1.30 -31.57
N ALA A 51 8.89 0.74 -30.36
CA ALA A 51 7.61 0.68 -29.66
C ALA A 51 7.12 2.11 -29.37
N THR A 52 6.19 2.59 -30.20
CA THR A 52 5.43 3.84 -29.98
C THR A 52 4.02 3.56 -29.47
N ALA A 53 3.59 2.30 -29.47
CA ALA A 53 2.25 1.90 -29.09
C ALA A 53 2.09 1.92 -27.57
N SER A 54 1.13 2.70 -27.07
CA SER A 54 0.81 2.89 -25.64
C SER A 54 0.43 1.60 -24.88
N CYS A 55 0.31 0.48 -25.58
CA CYS A 55 -0.05 -0.82 -25.03
C CYS A 55 1.15 -1.66 -24.57
N PHE A 56 2.38 -1.37 -25.01
CA PHE A 56 3.60 -2.12 -24.64
C PHE A 56 4.22 -1.52 -23.36
N ARG A 57 3.53 -1.65 -22.22
CA ARG A 57 3.97 -1.04 -20.95
C ARG A 57 4.76 -1.98 -20.04
N SER A 58 4.65 -3.29 -20.24
CA SER A 58 5.31 -4.30 -19.41
C SER A 58 5.97 -5.39 -20.25
N LEU A 59 7.25 -5.63 -19.95
CA LEU A 59 8.08 -6.67 -20.54
C LEU A 59 8.46 -7.69 -19.46
N ILE A 60 8.18 -8.96 -19.72
CA ILE A 60 8.64 -10.07 -18.88
C ILE A 60 9.49 -11.01 -19.72
N ILE A 61 10.69 -11.29 -19.25
CA ILE A 61 11.61 -12.24 -19.88
C ILE A 61 11.94 -13.35 -18.89
N THR A 62 11.74 -14.59 -19.33
CA THR A 62 12.03 -15.78 -18.56
C THR A 62 12.86 -16.78 -19.38
N GLY A 63 13.66 -17.58 -18.68
CA GLY A 63 14.46 -18.65 -19.30
C GLY A 63 15.92 -18.29 -19.50
N ARG A 64 16.57 -18.89 -20.52
CA ARG A 64 18.02 -18.80 -20.79
C ARG A 64 18.32 -17.92 -22.01
N PRO A 65 18.25 -16.58 -21.92
CA PRO A 65 18.64 -15.75 -23.05
C PRO A 65 20.14 -15.88 -23.34
N SER A 66 20.52 -15.67 -24.60
CA SER A 66 21.93 -15.46 -24.96
C SER A 66 22.42 -14.10 -24.42
N GLU A 67 23.69 -13.98 -24.04
CA GLU A 67 24.24 -12.68 -23.61
C GLU A 67 24.14 -11.63 -24.73
N ALA A 68 24.33 -12.05 -25.98
CA ALA A 68 24.17 -11.18 -27.15
C ALA A 68 22.75 -10.61 -27.25
N LEU A 69 21.71 -11.41 -26.94
CA LEU A 69 20.33 -10.90 -26.88
C LEU A 69 20.19 -9.83 -25.81
N LEU A 70 20.70 -10.10 -24.61
CA LEU A 70 20.57 -9.22 -23.47
C LEU A 70 21.24 -7.87 -23.73
N VAL A 71 22.47 -7.86 -24.28
CA VAL A 71 23.18 -6.62 -24.60
C VAL A 71 22.42 -5.78 -25.62
N VAL A 72 21.97 -6.38 -26.73
CA VAL A 72 21.21 -5.64 -27.76
C VAL A 72 19.88 -5.12 -27.20
N MET A 73 19.24 -5.91 -26.35
CA MET A 73 18.00 -5.53 -25.69
C MET A 73 18.21 -4.38 -24.69
N PHE A 74 19.25 -4.42 -23.86
CA PHE A 74 19.56 -3.36 -22.92
C PHE A 74 19.85 -2.05 -23.63
N GLU A 75 20.56 -2.11 -24.76
CA GLU A 75 20.77 -0.94 -25.61
C GLU A 75 19.45 -0.39 -26.17
N ALA A 76 18.54 -1.25 -26.63
CA ALA A 76 17.21 -0.83 -27.07
C ALA A 76 16.37 -0.24 -25.93
N MET A 77 16.50 -0.76 -24.71
CA MET A 77 15.78 -0.26 -23.54
C MET A 77 16.25 1.13 -23.08
N LYS A 78 17.48 1.54 -23.35
CA LYS A 78 17.96 2.91 -23.07
C LYS A 78 17.09 3.98 -23.75
N HIS A 79 16.67 3.69 -24.98
CA HIS A 79 15.93 4.63 -25.82
C HIS A 79 14.41 4.40 -25.84
N ASN A 80 13.93 3.39 -25.13
CA ASN A 80 12.52 3.07 -25.10
C ASN A 80 11.74 4.13 -24.31
N ALA A 81 10.70 4.70 -24.93
CA ALA A 81 9.87 5.78 -24.38
C ALA A 81 8.50 5.32 -23.86
N VAL A 82 8.22 4.01 -23.83
CA VAL A 82 6.90 3.47 -23.47
C VAL A 82 6.94 2.41 -22.37
N LEU A 83 8.07 1.72 -22.18
CA LEU A 83 8.21 0.61 -21.24
C LEU A 83 8.24 1.12 -19.80
N GLN A 84 7.15 0.90 -19.06
CA GLN A 84 7.01 1.32 -17.66
C GLN A 84 7.43 0.25 -16.66
N SER A 85 7.37 -1.04 -17.05
CA SER A 85 7.72 -2.16 -16.19
C SER A 85 8.59 -3.19 -16.92
N CYS A 86 9.69 -3.62 -16.29
CA CYS A 86 10.56 -4.66 -16.81
C CYS A 86 10.79 -5.73 -15.74
N THR A 87 10.55 -7.00 -16.08
CA THR A 87 10.88 -8.16 -15.24
C THR A 87 11.81 -9.09 -15.99
N LEU A 88 13.00 -9.30 -15.44
CA LEU A 88 14.01 -10.20 -15.96
C LEU A 88 14.22 -11.32 -14.95
N ALA A 89 13.69 -12.51 -15.23
CA ALA A 89 13.75 -13.66 -14.33
C ALA A 89 14.58 -14.79 -14.94
N PHE A 90 15.82 -14.92 -14.47
CA PHE A 90 16.79 -15.90 -14.96
C PHE A 90 17.02 -17.06 -13.98
N GLY A 91 16.20 -17.14 -12.92
CA GLY A 91 16.35 -18.11 -11.82
C GLY A 91 16.21 -19.58 -12.24
N GLY A 92 17.04 -20.44 -11.65
CA GLY A 92 16.93 -21.91 -11.76
C GLY A 92 17.79 -22.56 -12.84
N THR A 93 18.60 -21.79 -13.56
CA THR A 93 19.50 -22.33 -14.57
C THR A 93 20.86 -21.64 -14.49
N SER A 94 21.96 -22.38 -14.64
CA SER A 94 23.33 -21.82 -14.67
C SER A 94 23.56 -20.98 -15.92
N ILE A 95 22.85 -19.86 -16.04
CA ILE A 95 23.08 -18.85 -17.06
C ILE A 95 24.31 -18.08 -16.59
N ARG A 96 25.34 -18.08 -17.43
CA ARG A 96 26.51 -17.23 -17.24
C ARG A 96 26.12 -15.84 -17.74
N ILE A 97 25.52 -15.04 -16.86
CA ILE A 97 25.45 -13.60 -17.06
C ILE A 97 26.79 -13.04 -16.57
N SER A 98 27.58 -12.50 -17.49
CA SER A 98 28.81 -11.78 -17.19
C SER A 98 28.53 -10.40 -16.62
N ASP A 99 29.53 -9.84 -15.95
CA ASP A 99 29.46 -8.46 -15.46
C ASP A 99 29.25 -7.44 -16.58
N GLN A 100 29.71 -7.71 -17.80
CA GLN A 100 29.45 -6.83 -18.94
C GLN A 100 27.95 -6.70 -19.23
N THR A 101 27.23 -7.82 -19.17
CA THR A 101 25.78 -7.82 -19.37
C THR A 101 25.06 -7.13 -18.20
N GLY A 102 25.55 -7.33 -16.96
CA GLY A 102 25.06 -6.64 -15.78
C GLY A 102 25.25 -5.12 -15.81
N VAL A 103 26.42 -4.65 -16.26
CA VAL A 103 26.73 -3.23 -16.45
C VAL A 103 25.85 -2.63 -17.56
N ALA A 104 25.67 -3.33 -18.69
CA ALA A 104 24.78 -2.87 -19.75
C ALA A 104 23.33 -2.70 -19.27
N LEU A 105 22.85 -3.61 -18.42
CA LEU A 105 21.55 -3.49 -17.76
C LEU A 105 21.48 -2.27 -16.84
N ALA A 106 22.50 -2.05 -16.02
CA ALA A 106 22.58 -0.88 -15.15
C ALA A 106 22.57 0.43 -15.95
N GLU A 107 23.32 0.52 -17.04
CA GLU A 107 23.28 1.68 -17.94
C GLU A 107 21.90 1.87 -18.57
N ALA A 108 21.24 0.79 -19.00
CA ALA A 108 19.88 0.84 -19.51
C ALA A 108 18.90 1.40 -18.47
N MET A 109 19.00 0.94 -17.22
CA MET A 109 18.20 1.47 -16.12
C MET A 109 18.51 2.93 -15.82
N LYS A 110 19.79 3.34 -15.87
CA LYS A 110 20.21 4.72 -15.58
C LYS A 110 19.65 5.72 -16.59
N HIS A 111 19.64 5.37 -17.88
CA HIS A 111 19.26 6.27 -18.96
C HIS A 111 17.78 6.19 -19.36
N ASN A 112 17.06 5.14 -18.94
CA ASN A 112 15.65 5.03 -19.27
C ASN A 112 14.82 6.05 -18.47
N ALA A 113 14.13 6.93 -19.21
CA ALA A 113 13.36 8.05 -18.66
C ALA A 113 11.88 7.72 -18.36
N VAL A 114 11.43 6.48 -18.57
CA VAL A 114 10.02 6.08 -18.41
C VAL A 114 9.81 4.83 -17.56
N LEU A 115 10.87 4.07 -17.28
CA LEU A 115 10.80 2.83 -16.51
C LEU A 115 10.52 3.13 -15.04
N GLN A 116 9.29 2.88 -14.62
CA GLN A 116 8.79 3.11 -13.26
C GLN A 116 8.98 1.90 -12.34
N SER A 117 9.03 0.68 -12.91
CA SER A 117 9.18 -0.56 -12.16
C SER A 117 10.21 -1.50 -12.80
N CYS A 118 11.17 -1.99 -12.01
CA CYS A 118 12.17 -2.95 -12.46
C CYS A 118 12.29 -4.11 -11.48
N ARG A 119 12.24 -5.34 -11.99
CA ARG A 119 12.46 -6.58 -11.24
C ARG A 119 13.54 -7.42 -11.90
N LEU A 120 14.61 -7.66 -11.17
CA LEU A 120 15.77 -8.42 -11.63
C LEU A 120 16.00 -9.62 -10.72
N GLU A 121 15.83 -10.82 -11.26
CA GLU A 121 16.12 -12.08 -10.58
C GLU A 121 17.36 -12.73 -11.20
N LEU A 122 18.50 -12.46 -10.58
CA LEU A 122 19.85 -12.87 -10.99
C LEU A 122 20.41 -13.86 -9.96
N ARG A 123 19.67 -14.96 -9.75
CA ARG A 123 20.08 -16.02 -8.80
C ARG A 123 21.16 -16.90 -9.42
N SER A 124 22.22 -17.20 -8.65
CA SER A 124 23.27 -18.15 -9.02
C SER A 124 23.99 -17.84 -10.34
N THR A 125 24.14 -16.55 -10.66
CA THR A 125 24.87 -16.06 -11.82
C THR A 125 26.33 -15.72 -11.45
N SER A 126 27.22 -15.66 -12.45
CA SER A 126 28.62 -15.24 -12.31
C SER A 126 28.81 -13.73 -12.15
N ILE A 127 27.85 -13.07 -11.49
CA ILE A 127 27.86 -11.64 -11.27
C ILE A 127 28.72 -11.33 -10.04
N SER A 128 29.56 -10.31 -10.17
CA SER A 128 30.43 -9.80 -9.11
C SER A 128 29.99 -8.42 -8.62
N ASP A 129 30.77 -7.85 -7.70
CA ASP A 129 30.57 -6.50 -7.21
C ASP A 129 30.57 -5.43 -8.31
N GLN A 130 31.20 -5.68 -9.46
CA GLN A 130 31.19 -4.73 -10.57
C GLN A 130 29.76 -4.43 -11.05
N THR A 131 28.94 -5.46 -11.23
CA THR A 131 27.53 -5.28 -11.60
C THR A 131 26.74 -4.67 -10.45
N GLY A 132 26.99 -5.10 -9.23
CA GLY A 132 26.29 -4.59 -8.04
C GLY A 132 26.48 -3.09 -7.85
N VAL A 133 27.72 -2.61 -8.00
CA VAL A 133 28.07 -1.17 -7.96
C VAL A 133 27.43 -0.43 -9.14
N ALA A 134 27.48 -0.99 -10.35
CA ALA A 134 26.84 -0.36 -11.51
C ALA A 134 25.32 -0.21 -11.31
N LEU A 135 24.64 -1.24 -10.79
CA LEU A 135 23.21 -1.18 -10.45
C LEU A 135 22.94 -0.13 -9.36
N ALA A 136 23.79 -0.03 -8.36
CA ALA A 136 23.68 1.01 -7.34
C ALA A 136 23.83 2.42 -7.93
N GLU A 137 24.82 2.67 -8.79
CA GLU A 137 24.97 3.94 -9.48
C GLU A 137 23.76 4.26 -10.37
N ALA A 138 23.21 3.26 -11.06
CA ALA A 138 22.00 3.43 -11.85
C ALA A 138 20.81 3.83 -10.97
N LEU A 139 20.62 3.16 -9.82
CA LEU A 139 19.58 3.53 -8.86
C LEU A 139 19.79 4.92 -8.27
N LYS A 140 21.02 5.32 -7.95
CA LYS A 140 21.33 6.64 -7.39
C LYS A 140 20.93 7.78 -8.32
N HIS A 141 21.13 7.60 -9.63
CA HIS A 141 20.90 8.63 -10.64
C HIS A 141 19.56 8.52 -11.37
N ASN A 142 18.83 7.41 -11.22
CA ASN A 142 17.54 7.26 -11.86
C ASN A 142 16.48 8.14 -11.17
N ALA A 143 15.86 9.03 -11.95
CA ALA A 143 14.88 10.01 -11.49
C ALA A 143 13.41 9.60 -11.72
N VAL A 144 13.15 8.37 -12.18
CA VAL A 144 11.80 7.93 -12.60
C VAL A 144 11.39 6.59 -11.97
N LEU A 145 12.35 5.76 -11.58
CA LEU A 145 12.11 4.42 -11.03
C LEU A 145 11.51 4.53 -9.62
N GLN A 146 10.23 4.18 -9.50
CA GLN A 146 9.47 4.21 -8.25
C GLN A 146 9.50 2.88 -7.50
N SER A 147 9.67 1.76 -8.23
CA SER A 147 9.71 0.42 -7.66
C SER A 147 10.88 -0.39 -8.21
N CYS A 148 11.73 -0.92 -7.32
CA CYS A 148 12.86 -1.76 -7.69
C CYS A 148 12.89 -3.04 -6.85
N ARG A 149 13.05 -4.20 -7.52
CA ARG A 149 13.31 -5.48 -6.88
C ARG A 149 14.58 -6.08 -7.46
N LEU A 150 15.61 -6.21 -6.63
CA LEU A 150 16.87 -6.86 -6.98
C LEU A 150 17.01 -8.14 -6.17
N GLU A 151 17.25 -9.24 -6.87
CA GLU A 151 17.38 -10.56 -6.29
C GLU A 151 18.68 -11.18 -6.80
N LEU A 152 19.73 -11.03 -6.02
CA LEU A 152 21.13 -11.29 -6.37
C LEU A 152 21.71 -12.46 -5.57
N THR A 153 20.89 -13.49 -5.28
CA THR A 153 21.27 -14.56 -4.34
C THR A 153 22.33 -15.50 -4.91
N ALA A 154 23.21 -15.99 -4.03
CA ALA A 154 24.26 -16.96 -4.38
C ALA A 154 25.16 -16.50 -5.55
N THR A 155 25.55 -15.23 -5.53
CA THR A 155 26.47 -14.57 -6.48
C THR A 155 27.78 -14.22 -5.79
N SER A 156 28.80 -13.78 -6.55
CA SER A 156 30.09 -13.33 -6.00
C SER A 156 30.05 -11.89 -5.50
N ILE A 157 28.94 -11.52 -4.85
CA ILE A 157 28.72 -10.20 -4.26
C ILE A 157 29.25 -10.16 -2.83
N SER A 158 29.87 -9.04 -2.48
CA SER A 158 30.40 -8.73 -1.15
C SER A 158 29.80 -7.43 -0.59
N ASP A 159 30.31 -7.01 0.57
CA ASP A 159 29.96 -5.74 1.19
C ASP A 159 30.14 -4.53 0.28
N GLN A 160 31.02 -4.58 -0.73
CA GLN A 160 31.19 -3.49 -1.67
C GLN A 160 29.89 -3.13 -2.39
N THR A 161 29.15 -4.13 -2.88
CA THR A 161 27.83 -3.92 -3.47
C THR A 161 26.81 -3.45 -2.43
N GLY A 162 26.83 -4.05 -1.24
CA GLY A 162 25.91 -3.70 -0.16
C GLY A 162 26.00 -2.23 0.24
N VAL A 163 27.23 -1.73 0.42
CA VAL A 163 27.52 -0.32 0.71
C VAL A 163 27.09 0.58 -0.45
N ALA A 164 27.41 0.21 -1.69
CA ALA A 164 27.00 1.01 -2.86
C ALA A 164 25.47 1.11 -2.96
N LEU A 165 24.74 0.01 -2.77
CA LEU A 165 23.27 0.01 -2.76
C LEU A 165 22.72 0.86 -1.60
N ALA A 166 23.34 0.80 -0.42
CA ALA A 166 22.95 1.65 0.70
C ALA A 166 23.13 3.14 0.38
N GLU A 167 24.28 3.53 -0.18
CA GLU A 167 24.52 4.92 -0.61
C GLU A 167 23.52 5.36 -1.69
N ALA A 168 23.21 4.49 -2.64
CA ALA A 168 22.20 4.77 -3.66
C ALA A 168 20.82 5.01 -3.03
N LEU A 169 20.40 4.17 -2.08
CA LEU A 169 19.15 4.36 -1.34
C LEU A 169 19.16 5.63 -0.50
N LYS A 170 20.28 5.98 0.15
CA LYS A 170 20.38 7.20 0.96
C LYS A 170 20.11 8.46 0.15
N HIS A 171 20.56 8.50 -1.11
CA HIS A 171 20.47 9.67 -1.98
C HIS A 171 19.33 9.65 -2.99
N ASN A 172 18.68 8.49 -3.22
CA ASN A 172 17.57 8.41 -4.16
C ASN A 172 16.32 9.09 -3.58
N ALA A 173 15.82 10.09 -4.31
CA ALA A 173 14.68 10.93 -3.94
C ALA A 173 13.35 10.52 -4.62
N VAL A 174 13.30 9.40 -5.34
CA VAL A 174 12.15 8.99 -6.17
C VAL A 174 11.66 7.58 -5.82
N LEU A 175 12.56 6.68 -5.39
CA LEU A 175 12.26 5.28 -5.15
C LEU A 175 11.37 5.12 -3.90
N GLN A 176 10.12 4.71 -4.13
CA GLN A 176 9.11 4.53 -3.08
C GLN A 176 9.07 3.09 -2.55
N SER A 177 9.43 2.11 -3.39
CA SER A 177 9.43 0.70 -3.04
C SER A 177 10.73 0.01 -3.47
N CYS A 178 11.43 -0.60 -2.52
CA CYS A 178 12.67 -1.34 -2.76
C CYS A 178 12.63 -2.72 -2.13
N ARG A 179 12.99 -3.75 -2.89
CA ARG A 179 13.24 -5.10 -2.38
C ARG A 179 14.64 -5.56 -2.78
N LEU A 180 15.47 -5.89 -1.81
CA LEU A 180 16.82 -6.41 -1.99
C LEU A 180 16.91 -7.81 -1.39
N ASP A 181 17.15 -8.81 -2.22
CA ASP A 181 17.49 -10.18 -1.81
C ASP A 181 18.98 -10.43 -2.12
N LEU A 182 19.80 -10.41 -1.07
CA LEU A 182 21.24 -10.63 -1.10
C LEU A 182 21.62 -11.94 -0.39
N GLY A 183 20.70 -12.90 -0.31
CA GLY A 183 20.96 -14.16 0.40
C GLY A 183 22.10 -15.00 -0.20
N GLY A 184 22.88 -15.66 0.64
CA GLY A 184 23.98 -16.55 0.25
C GLY A 184 25.15 -15.83 -0.43
N THR A 185 25.39 -14.57 -0.08
CA THR A 185 26.51 -13.74 -0.56
C THR A 185 27.47 -13.40 0.59
N SER A 186 28.63 -12.82 0.30
CA SER A 186 29.64 -12.44 1.30
C SER A 186 29.32 -11.09 1.97
N ILE A 187 28.06 -10.91 2.37
CA ILE A 187 27.55 -9.72 3.06
C ILE A 187 27.75 -9.89 4.57
N SER A 188 28.23 -8.84 5.23
CA SER A 188 28.52 -8.78 6.66
C SER A 188 27.80 -7.61 7.34
N ASP A 189 28.07 -7.44 8.63
CA ASP A 189 27.55 -6.33 9.44
C ASP A 189 27.83 -4.95 8.86
N GLN A 190 28.90 -4.79 8.08
CA GLN A 190 29.22 -3.52 7.42
C GLN A 190 28.10 -3.07 6.46
N THR A 191 27.57 -4.00 5.66
CA THR A 191 26.42 -3.71 4.79
C THR A 191 25.17 -3.43 5.63
N GLY A 192 24.94 -4.22 6.68
CA GLY A 192 23.77 -4.02 7.55
C GLY A 192 23.75 -2.63 8.20
N ALA A 193 24.90 -2.17 8.70
CA ALA A 193 25.05 -0.85 9.30
C ALA A 193 24.87 0.29 8.29
N THR A 194 25.43 0.16 7.09
CA THR A 194 25.28 1.17 6.03
C THR A 194 23.85 1.23 5.48
N LEU A 195 23.18 0.08 5.29
CA LEU A 195 21.76 0.04 4.95
C LEU A 195 20.89 0.66 6.04
N ALA A 196 21.22 0.42 7.31
CA ALA A 196 20.53 1.07 8.42
C ALA A 196 20.69 2.59 8.37
N GLU A 197 21.91 3.10 8.17
CA GLU A 197 22.14 4.54 8.02
C GLU A 197 21.36 5.12 6.84
N ALA A 198 21.35 4.43 5.69
CA ALA A 198 20.58 4.84 4.52
C ALA A 198 19.07 4.90 4.82
N LEU A 199 18.51 3.88 5.47
CA LEU A 199 17.11 3.86 5.88
C LEU A 199 16.79 4.93 6.92
N LYS A 200 17.71 5.25 7.84
CA LYS A 200 17.50 6.30 8.86
C LYS A 200 17.32 7.68 8.21
N HIS A 201 18.03 7.96 7.12
CA HIS A 201 18.03 9.27 6.45
C HIS A 201 17.14 9.36 5.20
N ASN A 202 16.69 8.24 4.65
CA ASN A 202 15.83 8.25 3.47
C ASN A 202 14.43 8.77 3.83
N ALA A 203 14.01 9.84 3.14
CA ALA A 203 12.73 10.54 3.36
C ALA A 203 11.65 10.23 2.31
N VAL A 204 11.85 9.25 1.43
CA VAL A 204 10.96 8.94 0.30
C VAL A 204 10.50 7.48 0.29
N LEU A 205 11.35 6.56 0.74
CA LEU A 205 11.11 5.12 0.69
C LEU A 205 9.99 4.72 1.66
N GLN A 206 8.84 4.34 1.11
CA GLN A 206 7.65 3.93 1.88
C GLN A 206 7.61 2.43 2.13
N SER A 207 8.22 1.63 1.26
CA SER A 207 8.27 0.17 1.38
C SER A 207 9.68 -0.37 1.16
N CYS A 208 10.21 -1.09 2.14
CA CYS A 208 11.51 -1.74 2.07
C CYS A 208 11.40 -3.22 2.44
N ALA A 209 12.01 -4.09 1.64
CA ALA A 209 12.14 -5.51 1.93
C ALA A 209 13.61 -5.95 1.77
N LEU A 210 14.24 -6.34 2.87
CA LEU A 210 15.61 -6.85 2.90
C LEU A 210 15.60 -8.35 3.21
N GLU A 211 16.19 -9.13 2.31
CA GLU A 211 16.35 -10.57 2.44
C GLU A 211 17.85 -10.90 2.45
N LEU A 212 18.36 -11.20 3.65
CA LEU A 212 19.78 -11.41 3.95
C LEU A 212 19.98 -12.84 4.51
N THR A 213 19.43 -13.83 3.81
CA THR A 213 19.50 -15.23 4.24
C THR A 213 20.91 -15.79 4.10
N ALA A 214 21.42 -16.53 5.08
CA ALA A 214 22.73 -17.19 5.05
C ALA A 214 23.89 -16.22 4.74
N THR A 215 23.92 -15.08 5.43
CA THR A 215 24.99 -14.07 5.37
C THR A 215 25.71 -13.96 6.72
N SER A 216 26.82 -13.22 6.77
CA SER A 216 27.59 -12.97 8.00
C SER A 216 27.05 -11.79 8.82
N ILE A 217 25.73 -11.60 8.81
CA ILE A 217 25.02 -10.61 9.62
C ILE A 217 24.90 -11.12 11.06
N SER A 218 25.17 -10.26 12.03
CA SER A 218 25.06 -10.49 13.46
C SER A 218 24.10 -9.51 14.13
N ASP A 219 24.02 -9.57 15.46
CA ASP A 219 23.24 -8.61 16.25
C ASP A 219 23.67 -7.16 16.05
N GLN A 220 24.91 -6.88 15.65
CA GLN A 220 25.36 -5.51 15.41
C GLN A 220 24.55 -4.86 14.28
N ALA A 221 24.41 -5.53 13.13
CA ALA A 221 23.59 -5.04 12.03
C ALA A 221 22.09 -5.09 12.36
N GLY A 222 21.63 -6.11 13.09
CA GLY A 222 20.24 -6.21 13.53
C GLY A 222 19.81 -5.02 14.41
N VAL A 223 20.66 -4.64 15.37
CA VAL A 223 20.45 -3.46 16.24
C VAL A 223 20.50 -2.16 15.43
N ALA A 224 21.45 -2.02 14.49
CA ALA A 224 21.51 -0.84 13.63
C ALA A 224 20.24 -0.68 12.79
N LEU A 225 19.73 -1.76 12.17
CA LEU A 225 18.47 -1.75 11.42
C LEU A 225 17.28 -1.39 12.30
N ALA A 226 17.24 -1.88 13.53
CA ALA A 226 16.22 -1.50 14.50
C ALA A 226 16.30 0.00 14.85
N GLU A 227 17.49 0.55 15.08
CA GLU A 227 17.67 1.97 15.35
C GLU A 227 17.24 2.85 14.15
N ALA A 228 17.53 2.41 12.93
CA ALA A 228 17.04 3.07 11.72
C ALA A 228 15.52 3.08 11.65
N MET A 229 14.87 1.94 11.94
CA MET A 229 13.41 1.84 12.03
C MET A 229 12.85 2.74 13.13
N LYS A 230 13.51 2.89 14.27
CA LYS A 230 13.07 3.77 15.37
C LYS A 230 12.94 5.23 14.93
N HIS A 231 13.85 5.70 14.08
CA HIS A 231 13.94 7.11 13.67
C HIS A 231 13.33 7.42 12.30
N ASN A 232 13.10 6.42 11.45
CA ASN A 232 12.52 6.64 10.13
C ASN A 232 11.04 7.06 10.26
N ALA A 233 10.72 8.25 9.73
CA ALA A 233 9.40 8.87 9.80
C ALA A 233 8.56 8.73 8.50
N VAL A 234 9.01 7.92 7.53
CA VAL A 234 8.37 7.78 6.20
C VAL A 234 8.05 6.33 5.86
N LEU A 235 8.86 5.38 6.34
CA LEU A 235 8.72 3.96 6.03
C LEU A 235 7.43 3.38 6.64
N GLN A 236 6.48 3.02 5.77
CA GLN A 236 5.18 2.45 6.15
C GLN A 236 5.19 0.93 6.18
N SER A 237 6.04 0.29 5.37
CA SER A 237 6.13 -1.16 5.27
C SER A 237 7.58 -1.64 5.28
N CYS A 238 7.94 -2.48 6.24
CA CYS A 238 9.28 -3.06 6.38
C CYS A 238 9.21 -4.59 6.42
N THR A 239 9.98 -5.27 5.59
CA THR A 239 10.17 -6.73 5.65
C THR A 239 11.64 -7.04 5.85
N LEU A 240 11.99 -7.73 6.94
CA LEU A 240 13.34 -8.21 7.21
C LEU A 240 13.32 -9.73 7.27
N ARG A 241 14.02 -10.37 6.33
CA ARG A 241 14.28 -11.82 6.35
C ARG A 241 15.76 -12.04 6.63
N LEU A 242 16.04 -12.47 7.85
CA LEU A 242 17.38 -12.69 8.38
C LEU A 242 17.49 -14.15 8.76
N THR A 243 17.38 -15.06 7.80
CA THR A 243 17.39 -16.51 8.06
C THR A 243 18.81 -17.05 8.07
N ALA A 244 19.13 -17.94 9.02
CA ALA A 244 20.45 -18.58 9.14
C ALA A 244 21.62 -17.57 9.21
N THR A 245 21.49 -16.60 10.10
CA THR A 245 22.46 -15.53 10.40
C THR A 245 22.94 -15.67 11.86
N SER A 246 23.88 -14.83 12.30
CA SER A 246 24.41 -14.83 13.67
C SER A 246 23.62 -13.91 14.61
N ILE A 247 22.30 -13.85 14.42
CA ILE A 247 21.39 -13.00 15.21
C ILE A 247 20.88 -13.75 16.44
N SER A 248 20.64 -13.01 17.53
CA SER A 248 20.06 -13.50 18.77
C SER A 248 18.88 -12.64 19.25
N ASP A 249 18.37 -12.94 20.45
CA ASP A 249 17.32 -12.16 21.10
C ASP A 249 17.67 -10.69 21.30
N GLN A 250 18.95 -10.31 21.26
CA GLN A 250 19.37 -8.91 21.31
C GLN A 250 18.76 -8.08 20.17
N THR A 251 18.79 -8.60 18.94
CA THR A 251 18.13 -7.96 17.79
C THR A 251 16.62 -7.91 17.97
N GLY A 252 16.02 -8.98 18.49
CA GLY A 252 14.58 -9.03 18.77
C GLY A 252 14.12 -7.95 19.76
N VAL A 253 14.89 -7.75 20.84
CA VAL A 253 14.64 -6.70 21.84
C VAL A 253 14.83 -5.31 21.24
N ALA A 254 15.87 -5.09 20.42
CA ALA A 254 16.09 -3.81 19.75
C ALA A 254 14.96 -3.48 18.77
N LEU A 255 14.48 -4.45 17.99
CA LEU A 255 13.33 -4.29 17.10
C LEU A 255 12.05 -3.98 17.89
N ALA A 256 11.86 -4.62 19.05
CA ALA A 256 10.74 -4.30 19.94
C ALA A 256 10.82 -2.85 20.45
N GLU A 257 11.99 -2.39 20.87
CA GLU A 257 12.18 -0.98 21.28
C GLU A 257 11.91 -0.02 20.12
N ALA A 258 12.38 -0.32 18.91
CA ALA A 258 12.11 0.48 17.73
C ALA A 258 10.61 0.60 17.44
N LEU A 259 9.86 -0.51 17.52
CA LEU A 259 8.41 -0.53 17.34
C LEU A 259 7.65 0.23 18.45
N LYS A 260 8.20 0.34 19.67
CA LYS A 260 7.58 1.15 20.73
C LYS A 260 7.57 2.64 20.37
N HIS A 261 8.58 3.12 19.65
CA HIS A 261 8.77 4.54 19.34
C HIS A 261 8.37 4.93 17.92
N ASN A 262 8.37 3.98 16.98
CA ASN A 262 7.97 4.27 15.61
C ASN A 262 6.44 4.51 15.53
N ALA A 263 6.07 5.69 15.06
CA ALA A 263 4.68 6.14 14.91
C ALA A 263 4.16 6.14 13.45
N VAL A 264 4.92 5.58 12.50
CA VAL A 264 4.63 5.65 11.06
C VAL A 264 4.47 4.27 10.43
N LEU A 265 5.23 3.28 10.89
CA LEU A 265 5.23 1.93 10.37
C LEU A 265 3.86 1.26 10.59
N GLN A 266 3.25 0.81 9.49
CA GLN A 266 1.93 0.17 9.47
C GLN A 266 2.03 -1.34 9.26
N SER A 267 3.04 -1.80 8.51
CA SER A 267 3.27 -3.23 8.24
C SER A 267 4.71 -3.62 8.53
N CYS A 268 4.91 -4.66 9.34
CA CYS A 268 6.22 -5.21 9.66
C CYS A 268 6.23 -6.73 9.47
N ALA A 269 7.16 -7.26 8.69
CA ALA A 269 7.35 -8.70 8.52
C ALA A 269 8.77 -9.10 8.90
N LEU A 270 8.92 -9.96 9.90
CA LEU A 270 10.19 -10.45 10.41
C LEU A 270 10.26 -11.97 10.23
N GLU A 271 11.28 -12.43 9.53
CA GLU A 271 11.61 -13.85 9.40
C GLU A 271 13.01 -14.09 9.96
N LEU A 272 13.07 -14.75 11.12
CA LEU A 272 14.30 -14.91 11.92
C LEU A 272 14.64 -16.39 12.13
N THR A 273 14.27 -17.25 11.18
CA THR A 273 14.46 -18.70 11.26
C THR A 273 15.94 -19.08 11.18
N GLY A 274 16.36 -20.15 11.88
CA GLY A 274 17.75 -20.60 11.85
C GLY A 274 18.75 -19.70 12.59
N ASN A 275 18.26 -18.84 13.50
CA ASN A 275 19.05 -17.99 14.40
C ASN A 275 18.92 -18.44 15.87
N SER A 276 19.67 -17.80 16.77
CA SER A 276 19.60 -18.01 18.22
C SER A 276 18.47 -17.19 18.87
N ILE A 277 17.26 -17.30 18.34
CA ILE A 277 16.05 -16.58 18.81
C ILE A 277 15.24 -17.48 19.75
N SER A 278 14.86 -16.95 20.90
CA SER A 278 14.00 -17.59 21.89
C SER A 278 12.64 -16.88 22.03
N ASP A 279 11.80 -17.40 22.93
CA ASP A 279 10.51 -16.79 23.28
C ASP A 279 10.67 -15.35 23.82
N GLN A 280 11.87 -14.97 24.30
CA GLN A 280 12.16 -13.62 24.76
C GLN A 280 11.92 -12.56 23.67
N THR A 281 12.32 -12.84 22.43
CA THR A 281 12.03 -11.95 21.29
C THR A 281 10.52 -11.78 21.08
N GLY A 282 9.77 -12.89 21.16
CA GLY A 282 8.32 -12.89 21.01
C GLY A 282 7.61 -12.07 22.09
N VAL A 283 8.04 -12.24 23.35
CA VAL A 283 7.52 -11.47 24.50
C VAL A 283 7.82 -9.99 24.33
N ALA A 284 9.07 -9.61 24.01
CA ALA A 284 9.46 -8.22 23.84
C ALA A 284 8.66 -7.51 22.73
N LEU A 285 8.52 -8.16 21.56
CA LEU A 285 7.72 -7.63 20.44
C LEU A 285 6.24 -7.53 20.82
N SER A 286 5.70 -8.53 21.50
CA SER A 286 4.30 -8.54 21.94
C SER A 286 4.02 -7.42 22.94
N GLU A 287 4.90 -7.20 23.92
CA GLU A 287 4.78 -6.11 24.89
C GLU A 287 4.87 -4.75 24.21
N ALA A 288 5.78 -4.58 23.24
CA ALA A 288 5.91 -3.34 22.48
C ALA A 288 4.61 -2.95 21.75
N ILE A 289 3.99 -3.92 21.09
CA ILE A 289 2.75 -3.70 20.32
C ILE A 289 1.59 -3.39 21.26
N VAL A 290 1.45 -4.15 22.35
CA VAL A 290 0.33 -4.01 23.28
C VAL A 290 0.40 -2.71 24.07
N GLN A 291 1.59 -2.29 24.51
CA GLN A 291 1.74 -1.17 25.44
C GLN A 291 1.92 0.17 24.74
N ALA A 292 2.62 0.22 23.60
CA ALA A 292 3.12 1.48 23.06
C ALA A 292 2.79 1.72 21.58
N ASN A 293 2.47 0.69 20.78
CA ASN A 293 2.24 0.87 19.34
C ASN A 293 0.74 0.98 19.00
N ALA A 294 0.36 2.05 18.30
CA ALA A 294 -1.00 2.27 17.79
C ALA A 294 -1.11 2.31 16.27
N THR A 295 0.02 2.25 15.55
CA THR A 295 0.11 2.51 14.11
C THR A 295 0.28 1.23 13.30
N LEU A 296 0.93 0.23 13.89
CA LEU A 296 1.14 -1.08 13.29
C LEU A 296 -0.19 -1.81 13.21
N THR A 297 -0.60 -2.13 11.98
CA THR A 297 -1.85 -2.84 11.67
C THR A 297 -1.58 -4.29 11.25
N SER A 298 -0.39 -4.57 10.73
CA SER A 298 0.00 -5.90 10.27
C SER A 298 1.39 -6.24 10.79
N MET A 299 1.50 -7.37 11.49
CA MET A 299 2.78 -7.95 11.86
C MET A 299 2.84 -9.42 11.47
N ARG A 300 3.88 -9.81 10.74
CA ARG A 300 4.20 -11.22 10.48
C ARG A 300 5.51 -11.55 11.17
N LEU A 301 5.51 -12.53 12.07
CA LEU A 301 6.72 -13.07 12.68
C LEU A 301 6.85 -14.54 12.29
N VAL A 302 8.01 -14.94 11.80
CA VAL A 302 8.33 -16.34 11.52
C VAL A 302 9.53 -16.73 12.39
N PRO A 303 9.38 -17.71 13.30
CA PRO A 303 8.21 -18.60 13.46
C PRO A 303 6.97 -17.93 14.11
N PRO A 304 5.74 -18.32 13.70
CA PRO A 304 4.48 -17.65 14.10
C PRO A 304 4.10 -17.85 15.56
N ARG A 305 4.75 -18.77 16.28
CA ARG A 305 4.47 -19.08 17.69
C ARG A 305 4.93 -18.00 18.67
N LEU A 306 5.77 -17.07 18.21
CA LEU A 306 6.40 -16.07 19.05
C LEU A 306 5.49 -14.87 19.35
N LEU A 307 4.49 -14.58 18.49
CA LEU A 307 3.52 -13.51 18.75
C LEU A 307 2.43 -13.99 19.71
N SER A 308 2.20 -13.24 20.79
CA SER A 308 1.13 -13.55 21.73
C SER A 308 -0.26 -13.25 21.14
N GLN A 309 -1.30 -13.89 21.66
CA GLN A 309 -2.68 -13.58 21.29
C GLN A 309 -3.07 -12.13 21.65
N SER A 310 -2.48 -11.56 22.71
CA SER A 310 -2.70 -10.16 23.07
C SER A 310 -2.13 -9.20 22.04
N ALA A 311 -0.98 -9.51 21.44
CA ALA A 311 -0.41 -8.73 20.35
C ALA A 311 -1.31 -8.76 19.11
N CYS A 312 -1.84 -9.93 18.73
CA CYS A 312 -2.79 -10.04 17.61
C CYS A 312 -4.04 -9.17 17.83
N ARG A 313 -4.63 -9.19 19.03
CA ARG A 313 -5.78 -8.32 19.37
C ARG A 313 -5.44 -6.84 19.32
N ALA A 314 -4.22 -6.45 19.71
CA ALA A 314 -3.78 -5.06 19.62
C ALA A 314 -3.63 -4.61 18.16
N LEU A 315 -3.16 -5.49 17.26
CA LEU A 315 -3.09 -5.22 15.82
C LEU A 315 -4.50 -5.10 15.20
N GLU A 316 -5.42 -6.01 15.54
CA GLU A 316 -6.83 -5.94 15.12
C GLU A 316 -7.47 -4.62 15.57
N ARG A 317 -7.27 -4.23 16.84
CA ARG A 317 -7.70 -2.92 17.33
C ARG A 317 -7.14 -1.80 16.47
N ASN A 318 -5.83 -1.77 16.21
CA ASN A 318 -5.19 -0.72 15.41
C ASN A 318 -5.75 -0.64 13.99
N GLN A 319 -6.08 -1.79 13.38
CA GLN A 319 -6.73 -1.86 12.08
C GLN A 319 -8.14 -1.26 12.10
N GLU A 320 -8.88 -1.46 13.18
CA GLU A 320 -10.24 -0.95 13.36
C GLU A 320 -10.30 0.51 13.81
N LEU A 321 -9.24 1.08 14.40
CA LEU A 321 -9.20 2.44 14.94
C LEU A 321 -9.76 3.53 14.00
N PRO A 322 -9.40 3.59 12.69
CA PRO A 322 -9.93 4.61 11.80
C PRO A 322 -11.45 4.50 11.65
N SER A 323 -11.98 3.27 11.60
CA SER A 323 -13.41 3.00 11.50
C SER A 323 -14.14 3.35 12.80
N LEU A 324 -13.60 2.93 13.95
CA LEU A 324 -14.18 3.19 15.26
C LEU A 324 -14.23 4.69 15.56
N TRP A 325 -13.16 5.41 15.23
CA TRP A 325 -13.12 6.86 15.27
C TRP A 325 -14.27 7.49 14.47
N CYS A 326 -14.45 7.09 13.21
CA CYS A 326 -15.53 7.62 12.37
C CYS A 326 -16.92 7.35 12.96
N HIS A 327 -17.15 6.15 13.51
CA HIS A 327 -18.42 5.78 14.14
C HIS A 327 -18.69 6.57 15.42
N VAL A 328 -17.70 6.66 16.32
CA VAL A 328 -17.83 7.42 17.57
C VAL A 328 -18.03 8.90 17.28
N ALA A 329 -17.28 9.49 16.34
CA ALA A 329 -17.47 10.87 15.93
C ALA A 329 -18.87 11.12 15.35
N ARG A 330 -19.40 10.19 14.55
CA ARG A 330 -20.74 10.29 13.97
C ARG A 330 -21.83 10.18 15.05
N VAL A 331 -21.71 9.23 15.97
CA VAL A 331 -22.65 9.06 17.10
C VAL A 331 -22.60 10.26 18.02
N ALA A 332 -21.42 10.74 18.39
CA ALA A 332 -21.26 11.89 19.26
C ALA A 332 -21.88 13.17 18.67
N ARG A 333 -21.68 13.41 17.37
CA ARG A 333 -22.21 14.61 16.66
C ARG A 333 -23.70 14.52 16.30
N ARG A 334 -24.26 13.31 16.16
CA ARG A 334 -25.67 13.09 15.79
C ARG A 334 -26.54 12.59 16.95
N SER A 335 -25.98 12.47 18.15
CA SER A 335 -26.70 12.05 19.34
C SER A 335 -27.84 13.02 19.64
N ALA A 336 -29.02 12.51 20.01
CA ALA A 336 -30.15 13.33 20.45
C ALA A 336 -29.98 13.87 21.89
N SER A 337 -28.92 13.46 22.59
CA SER A 337 -28.60 13.93 23.95
C SER A 337 -27.99 15.32 23.91
N ARG A 338 -28.71 16.31 24.47
CA ARG A 338 -28.20 17.70 24.62
C ARG A 338 -26.89 17.75 25.39
N ASN A 339 -26.77 17.02 26.49
CA ASN A 339 -25.57 17.01 27.33
C ASN A 339 -24.32 16.59 26.54
N LEU A 340 -24.44 15.60 25.65
CA LEU A 340 -23.31 15.10 24.88
C LEU A 340 -22.96 16.06 23.73
N GLN A 341 -23.97 16.67 23.10
CA GLN A 341 -23.74 17.73 22.11
C GLN A 341 -23.08 18.96 22.73
N ASP A 342 -23.50 19.39 23.92
CA ASP A 342 -22.94 20.55 24.62
C ASP A 342 -21.47 20.30 25.02
N ILE A 343 -21.15 19.09 25.50
CA ILE A 343 -19.75 18.70 25.80
C ILE A 343 -18.91 18.68 24.51
N VAL A 344 -19.40 18.07 23.43
CA VAL A 344 -18.67 18.01 22.16
C VAL A 344 -18.50 19.39 21.53
N ALA A 345 -19.50 20.27 21.64
CA ALA A 345 -19.45 21.65 21.15
C ALA A 345 -18.53 22.55 21.99
N ALA A 346 -18.37 22.25 23.29
CA ALA A 346 -17.44 22.95 24.18
C ALA A 346 -15.98 22.52 23.99
N MET A 347 -15.73 21.35 23.38
CA MET A 347 -14.38 20.82 23.13
C MET A 347 -13.85 21.21 21.75
N SER A 348 -12.53 21.42 21.64
CA SER A 348 -11.87 21.51 20.34
C SER A 348 -11.85 20.14 19.65
N GLU A 349 -11.71 20.12 18.32
CA GLU A 349 -11.65 18.87 17.57
C GLU A 349 -10.47 17.98 18.01
N GLN A 350 -9.35 18.59 18.37
CA GLN A 350 -8.17 17.89 18.89
C GLN A 350 -8.41 17.29 20.28
N ALA A 351 -9.10 18.02 21.17
CA ALA A 351 -9.46 17.51 22.50
C ALA A 351 -10.46 16.35 22.41
N PHE A 352 -11.44 16.45 21.50
CA PHE A 352 -12.40 15.38 21.24
C PHE A 352 -11.71 14.14 20.66
N ARG A 353 -10.81 14.31 19.67
CA ARG A 353 -9.95 13.24 19.14
C ARG A 353 -9.19 12.55 20.26
N ARG A 354 -8.49 13.32 21.11
CA ARG A 354 -7.72 12.79 22.22
C ARG A 354 -8.59 11.98 23.18
N ALA A 355 -9.74 12.49 23.59
CA ALA A 355 -10.64 11.77 24.52
C ALA A 355 -11.15 10.43 23.96
N VAL A 356 -11.48 10.37 22.66
CA VAL A 356 -11.92 9.12 22.03
C VAL A 356 -10.76 8.13 21.90
N PHE A 357 -9.59 8.60 21.46
CA PHE A 357 -8.42 7.72 21.34
C PHE A 357 -7.85 7.30 22.70
N GLU A 358 -7.98 8.10 23.75
CA GLU A 358 -7.57 7.75 25.11
C GLU A 358 -8.40 6.58 25.66
N PHE A 359 -9.65 6.46 25.25
CA PHE A 359 -10.48 5.30 25.54
C PHE A 359 -10.08 4.04 24.75
N LEU A 360 -9.65 4.20 23.49
CA LEU A 360 -9.34 3.07 22.61
C LEU A 360 -7.89 2.58 22.75
N LEU A 361 -6.95 3.45 23.08
CA LEU A 361 -5.51 3.16 23.14
C LEU A 361 -5.07 2.72 24.55
N PRO A 362 -3.87 2.13 24.69
CA PRO A 362 -3.38 1.72 25.99
C PRO A 362 -3.19 2.94 26.91
N PRO A 363 -3.37 2.78 28.23
CA PRO A 363 -3.16 3.87 29.19
C PRO A 363 -1.72 4.39 29.10
N GLY A 364 -1.55 5.71 29.13
CA GLY A 364 -0.24 6.36 29.02
C GLY A 364 0.29 6.49 27.59
N TYR A 365 -0.43 6.03 26.55
CA TYR A 365 0.00 6.19 25.15
C TYR A 365 0.31 7.65 24.77
N PHE A 366 -0.53 8.60 25.19
CA PHE A 366 -0.28 10.01 24.92
C PHE A 366 0.86 10.60 25.76
N GLU A 367 1.15 10.04 26.92
CA GLU A 367 2.24 10.51 27.79
C GLU A 367 3.61 10.10 27.24
N SER A 368 3.69 8.92 26.61
CA SER A 368 4.90 8.41 25.98
C SER A 368 5.18 9.02 24.59
N HIS A 369 4.15 9.43 23.84
CA HIS A 369 4.27 9.86 22.44
C HIS A 369 4.04 11.35 22.16
N MET A 370 3.39 12.11 23.06
CA MET A 370 3.12 13.55 22.88
C MET A 370 3.89 14.46 23.85
N ARG A 371 4.99 13.99 24.46
CA ARG A 371 5.90 14.90 25.16
C ARG A 371 6.46 15.90 24.13
N PRO A 372 6.29 17.23 24.31
CA PRO A 372 6.92 18.20 23.43
C PRO A 372 8.43 18.00 23.47
N ALA A 373 9.10 18.14 22.34
CA ALA A 373 10.56 18.26 22.22
C ALA A 373 11.10 19.56 22.85
N ALA A 374 10.65 19.89 24.06
CA ALA A 374 11.14 21.00 24.86
C ALA A 374 12.27 20.48 25.78
N ALA A 375 13.38 20.09 25.15
CA ALA A 375 14.74 19.99 25.71
C ALA A 375 15.66 19.32 24.67
N ALA A 376 15.63 19.77 23.41
CA ALA A 376 16.80 19.63 22.57
C ALA A 376 17.77 20.74 23.01
N GLU A 377 18.57 20.45 24.04
CA GLU A 377 19.77 21.25 24.30
C GLU A 377 20.62 21.25 23.02
N PRO A 378 21.15 22.41 22.58
CA PRO A 378 22.01 22.44 21.42
C PRO A 378 23.21 21.53 21.69
N ALA A 379 23.48 20.63 20.74
CA ALA A 379 24.61 19.73 20.76
C ALA A 379 25.91 20.53 20.93
N GLN A 380 26.35 20.65 22.18
CA GLN A 380 27.70 21.09 22.50
C GLN A 380 28.64 19.93 22.22
N LEU A 381 29.34 20.02 21.08
CA LEU A 381 30.64 19.39 20.90
C LEU A 381 31.55 19.85 22.03
N THR A 382 31.64 19.09 23.12
CA THR A 382 32.68 19.26 24.12
C THR A 382 33.59 18.03 24.09
N ALA A 383 34.83 18.33 23.72
CA ALA A 383 35.94 17.41 23.68
C ALA A 383 36.17 16.77 25.06
N ALA A 384 36.31 15.45 25.07
CA ALA A 384 36.88 14.74 26.20
C ALA A 384 38.41 14.85 26.15
N SER A 385 39.02 15.53 27.12
CA SER A 385 40.35 15.18 27.58
C SER A 385 40.50 15.58 29.04
N ALA A 386 40.70 14.56 29.87
CA ALA A 386 40.93 14.64 31.30
C ALA A 386 42.26 15.33 31.62
N ALA A 387 42.28 16.12 32.70
CA ALA A 387 43.41 16.23 33.61
C ALA A 387 42.98 16.93 34.92
N GLU A 388 43.19 16.25 36.05
CA GLU A 388 43.36 16.85 37.36
C GLU A 388 44.85 17.27 37.58
N PRO A 389 45.17 18.11 38.59
CA PRO A 389 46.00 19.30 38.42
C PRO A 389 47.44 19.16 38.98
N MET A 390 48.33 20.09 38.60
CA MET A 390 49.42 20.71 39.41
C MET A 390 50.14 21.83 38.59
N PRO A 391 50.94 22.74 39.20
CA PRO A 391 50.85 24.19 38.97
C PRO A 391 51.89 24.84 38.02
N SER A 392 51.55 26.08 37.61
CA SER A 392 52.24 27.22 36.95
C SER A 392 53.78 27.39 37.11
N PRO A 393 54.47 28.38 36.46
CA PRO A 393 54.14 29.30 35.35
C PRO A 393 55.25 29.44 34.26
N ALA A 394 54.98 30.06 33.10
CA ALA A 394 55.91 30.99 32.41
C ALA A 394 55.28 31.59 31.15
N GLN A 395 55.63 32.84 30.92
CA GLN A 395 55.20 33.76 29.86
C GLN A 395 55.83 33.40 28.51
N ASP A 396 55.16 33.71 27.40
CA ASP A 396 55.65 34.64 26.37
C ASP A 396 54.63 34.81 25.23
N GLU A 397 54.43 36.07 24.86
CA GLU A 397 53.60 36.56 23.75
C GLU A 397 54.31 36.40 22.41
N GLU A 398 53.58 36.08 21.32
CA GLU A 398 53.80 36.65 19.98
C GLU A 398 52.56 36.45 19.06
N PRO A 399 52.30 37.33 18.06
CA PRO A 399 50.95 37.67 17.59
C PRO A 399 50.50 37.01 16.26
N GLU A 400 49.18 36.87 16.09
CA GLU A 400 48.51 36.49 14.83
C GLU A 400 48.31 37.69 13.86
N LYS A 401 48.34 37.40 12.55
CA LYS A 401 48.03 38.32 11.43
C LYS A 401 46.55 38.19 10.97
N PRO A 402 45.95 39.22 10.35
CA PRO A 402 44.50 39.34 10.16
C PRO A 402 43.97 38.65 8.88
N VAL A 403 42.72 38.21 8.92
CA VAL A 403 41.95 37.59 7.81
C VAL A 403 41.23 38.69 6.99
N SER A 404 41.25 38.52 5.67
CA SER A 404 40.77 39.45 4.64
C SER A 404 39.25 39.54 4.54
N SER A 405 38.79 40.76 4.22
CA SER A 405 37.41 41.24 4.09
C SER A 405 36.57 40.63 2.96
N GLU A 406 37.10 39.68 2.19
CA GLU A 406 36.45 39.16 0.98
C GLU A 406 35.44 38.03 1.29
N GLN A 407 35.61 37.32 2.41
CA GLN A 407 34.71 36.22 2.79
C GLN A 407 33.36 36.70 3.33
N SER A 408 33.29 37.90 3.92
CA SER A 408 32.02 38.44 4.43
C SER A 408 31.09 38.87 3.30
N GLU A 409 31.62 39.39 2.20
CA GLU A 409 30.82 39.86 1.06
C GLU A 409 30.22 38.70 0.25
N GLU A 410 30.93 37.57 0.10
CA GLU A 410 30.38 36.36 -0.55
C GLU A 410 29.24 35.71 0.24
N VAL A 411 29.31 35.76 1.57
CA VAL A 411 28.25 35.23 2.45
C VAL A 411 27.01 36.14 2.42
N GLU A 412 27.18 37.45 2.38
CA GLU A 412 26.05 38.38 2.24
C GLU A 412 25.37 38.27 0.87
N LEU A 413 26.15 38.09 -0.21
CA LEU A 413 25.61 37.95 -1.56
C LEU A 413 24.84 36.63 -1.76
N SER A 414 25.34 35.54 -1.18
CA SER A 414 24.65 34.24 -1.23
C SER A 414 23.32 34.26 -0.45
N LEU A 415 23.30 34.90 0.72
CA LEU A 415 22.09 35.06 1.51
C LEU A 415 21.05 35.95 0.82
N ALA A 416 21.48 37.00 0.13
CA ALA A 416 20.58 37.85 -0.67
C ALA A 416 19.96 37.12 -1.87
N LEU A 417 20.74 36.25 -2.53
CA LEU A 417 20.24 35.42 -3.64
C LEU A 417 19.22 34.38 -3.17
N GLU A 418 19.45 33.73 -2.03
CA GLU A 418 18.50 32.76 -1.46
C GLU A 418 17.18 33.43 -1.06
N LEU A 419 17.23 34.61 -0.45
CA LEU A 419 16.04 35.37 -0.10
C LEU A 419 15.24 35.78 -1.35
N SER A 420 15.91 36.27 -2.40
CA SER A 420 15.24 36.61 -3.66
C SER A 420 14.61 35.39 -4.33
N GLN A 421 15.28 34.23 -4.29
CA GLN A 421 14.76 32.98 -4.82
C GLN A 421 13.51 32.51 -4.05
N GLN A 422 13.50 32.65 -2.73
CA GLN A 422 12.36 32.30 -1.89
C GLN A 422 11.15 33.21 -2.13
N GLU A 423 11.38 34.52 -2.30
CA GLU A 423 10.33 35.48 -2.64
C GLU A 423 9.73 35.17 -4.02
N ALA A 424 10.57 34.92 -5.04
CA ALA A 424 10.11 34.53 -6.37
C ALA A 424 9.29 33.23 -6.36
N ASN A 425 9.73 32.22 -5.61
CA ASN A 425 8.99 30.97 -5.45
C ASN A 425 7.67 31.16 -4.69
N ALA A 426 7.62 32.07 -3.72
CA ALA A 426 6.40 32.38 -2.98
C ALA A 426 5.39 33.14 -3.86
N GLU A 427 5.84 34.06 -4.70
CA GLU A 427 5.02 34.76 -5.69
C GLU A 427 4.51 33.78 -6.76
N GLU A 428 5.35 32.88 -7.27
CA GLU A 428 4.93 31.86 -8.23
C GLU A 428 3.89 30.91 -7.62
N ASN A 429 4.12 30.43 -6.39
CA ASN A 429 3.15 29.60 -5.67
C ASN A 429 1.85 30.36 -5.37
N SER A 430 1.91 31.67 -5.11
CA SER A 430 0.74 32.52 -4.93
C SER A 430 -0.03 32.69 -6.24
N HIS A 431 0.65 32.91 -7.36
CA HIS A 431 0.04 33.00 -8.69
C HIS A 431 -0.55 31.65 -9.14
N VAL A 432 0.10 30.53 -8.81
CA VAL A 432 -0.45 29.18 -9.04
C VAL A 432 -1.67 28.93 -8.17
N ALA A 433 -1.66 29.35 -6.89
CA ALA A 433 -2.82 29.26 -6.01
C ALA A 433 -3.98 30.16 -6.49
N GLU A 434 -3.69 31.37 -6.97
CA GLU A 434 -4.69 32.27 -7.56
C GLU A 434 -5.22 31.71 -8.88
N ALA A 435 -4.38 31.13 -9.74
CA ALA A 435 -4.77 30.44 -10.96
C ALA A 435 -5.64 29.21 -10.66
N LEU A 436 -5.35 28.45 -9.60
CA LEU A 436 -6.18 27.35 -9.11
C LEU A 436 -7.51 27.86 -8.53
N LEU A 437 -7.53 29.00 -7.86
CA LEU A 437 -8.76 29.62 -7.34
C LEU A 437 -9.63 30.23 -8.46
N ARG A 438 -9.01 30.76 -9.52
CA ARG A 438 -9.69 31.20 -10.76
C ARG A 438 -10.16 30.02 -11.61
N SER A 439 -9.38 28.96 -11.71
CA SER A 439 -9.79 27.70 -12.36
C SER A 439 -10.91 26.99 -11.57
N ARG A 440 -10.89 27.07 -10.24
CA ARG A 440 -12.00 26.59 -9.37
C ARG A 440 -13.24 27.50 -9.39
N SER A 441 -13.11 28.79 -9.74
CA SER A 441 -14.26 29.68 -9.87
C SER A 441 -14.95 29.58 -11.24
N GLU A 442 -14.22 29.14 -12.28
CA GLU A 442 -14.79 28.73 -13.58
C GLU A 442 -15.33 27.29 -13.56
N ALA A 443 -14.79 26.41 -12.70
CA ALA A 443 -15.35 25.09 -12.40
C ALA A 443 -16.37 25.09 -11.24
N ARG A 444 -17.15 26.17 -11.12
CA ARG A 444 -18.37 26.15 -10.30
C ARG A 444 -19.45 25.39 -11.05
N LEU A 445 -19.46 24.06 -10.89
CA LEU A 445 -20.69 23.27 -10.98
C LEU A 445 -21.58 23.65 -9.79
N SER A 446 -22.19 24.82 -9.89
CA SER A 446 -23.20 25.28 -8.94
C SER A 446 -24.46 24.46 -9.16
N GLY A 447 -24.70 23.45 -8.30
CA GLY A 447 -26.01 22.82 -8.14
C GLY A 447 -26.34 21.66 -9.08
N ASP A 448 -25.36 20.87 -9.50
CA ASP A 448 -25.60 19.73 -10.40
C ASP A 448 -26.42 18.64 -9.72
N GLY A 449 -27.71 18.58 -10.03
CA GLY A 449 -28.63 17.53 -9.62
C GLY A 449 -28.33 16.19 -10.27
N VAL A 450 -27.12 15.66 -10.11
CA VAL A 450 -26.74 14.32 -10.60
C VAL A 450 -27.54 13.26 -9.82
N VAL A 451 -28.28 12.43 -10.54
CA VAL A 451 -29.08 11.35 -10.00
C VAL A 451 -28.48 10.00 -10.37
N LEU A 452 -28.54 9.05 -9.43
CA LEU A 452 -28.18 7.65 -9.65
C LEU A 452 -29.45 6.84 -9.88
N LEU A 453 -29.57 6.27 -11.08
CA LEU A 453 -30.71 5.45 -11.47
C LEU A 453 -30.31 3.98 -11.50
N ARG A 454 -31.16 3.10 -10.98
CA ARG A 454 -30.98 1.65 -10.94
C ARG A 454 -31.99 0.93 -11.81
N LEU A 455 -31.52 0.02 -12.66
CA LEU A 455 -32.37 -0.90 -13.44
C LEU A 455 -32.66 -2.19 -12.63
N ASP A 456 -33.86 -2.73 -12.68
CA ASP A 456 -34.21 -3.94 -11.90
C ASP A 456 -33.83 -5.27 -12.54
N SER A 457 -33.92 -5.36 -13.87
CA SER A 457 -33.81 -6.59 -14.66
C SER A 457 -33.31 -6.25 -16.06
N HIS A 458 -32.74 -7.21 -16.79
CA HIS A 458 -32.34 -7.02 -18.20
C HIS A 458 -31.33 -5.86 -18.48
N ALA A 459 -30.63 -5.36 -17.46
CA ALA A 459 -29.65 -4.27 -17.62
C ALA A 459 -28.51 -4.61 -18.60
N ARG A 460 -28.18 -5.90 -18.75
CA ARG A 460 -27.19 -6.41 -19.72
C ARG A 460 -27.80 -6.90 -21.04
N SER A 461 -29.10 -6.71 -21.25
CA SER A 461 -29.77 -7.18 -22.46
C SER A 461 -29.33 -6.33 -23.64
N PRO A 462 -28.99 -6.92 -24.80
CA PRO A 462 -28.53 -6.17 -25.96
C PRO A 462 -29.57 -5.14 -26.43
N GLN A 463 -30.86 -5.41 -26.25
CA GLN A 463 -31.96 -4.50 -26.58
C GLN A 463 -32.00 -3.25 -25.69
N VAL A 464 -31.54 -3.34 -24.43
CA VAL A 464 -31.45 -2.18 -23.52
C VAL A 464 -30.23 -1.34 -23.85
N ALA A 465 -29.09 -1.98 -24.15
CA ALA A 465 -27.89 -1.27 -24.62
C ALA A 465 -28.14 -0.55 -25.95
N GLU A 466 -28.85 -1.18 -26.89
CA GLU A 466 -29.24 -0.57 -28.16
C GLU A 466 -30.17 0.64 -27.95
N ALA A 467 -31.14 0.52 -27.04
CA ALA A 467 -32.01 1.64 -26.68
C ALA A 467 -31.22 2.82 -26.06
N LEU A 468 -30.22 2.57 -25.22
CA LEU A 468 -29.40 3.64 -24.62
C LEU A 468 -28.40 4.27 -25.61
N LEU A 469 -27.86 3.48 -26.55
CA LEU A 469 -26.88 3.93 -27.55
C LEU A 469 -27.51 4.67 -28.73
N TYR A 470 -28.69 4.25 -29.19
CA TYR A 470 -29.26 4.71 -30.46
C TYR A 470 -30.60 5.44 -30.32
N SER A 471 -31.15 5.56 -29.12
CA SER A 471 -32.35 6.39 -28.89
C SER A 471 -32.09 7.84 -29.31
N PRO A 472 -33.01 8.44 -30.10
CA PRO A 472 -32.94 9.86 -30.46
C PRO A 472 -33.13 10.78 -29.24
N GLU A 473 -33.85 10.32 -28.21
CA GLU A 473 -34.11 11.08 -26.98
C GLU A 473 -32.84 11.32 -26.14
N LEU A 474 -31.87 10.41 -26.21
CA LEU A 474 -30.59 10.52 -25.51
C LEU A 474 -29.46 11.11 -26.37
N ALA A 475 -29.76 11.51 -27.61
CA ALA A 475 -28.81 12.19 -28.48
C ALA A 475 -28.15 13.44 -27.84
N PRO A 476 -28.88 14.36 -27.16
CA PRO A 476 -28.25 15.51 -26.51
C PRO A 476 -27.29 15.10 -25.39
N CYS A 477 -27.63 14.09 -24.59
CA CYS A 477 -26.76 13.61 -23.52
C CYS A 477 -25.47 12.99 -24.07
N ARG A 478 -25.56 12.23 -25.18
CA ARG A 478 -24.38 11.64 -25.82
C ARG A 478 -23.48 12.67 -26.47
N ALA A 479 -24.06 13.70 -27.08
CA ALA A 479 -23.28 14.81 -27.66
C ALA A 479 -22.47 15.54 -26.59
N MET A 480 -23.10 15.86 -25.45
CA MET A 480 -22.43 16.51 -24.31
C MET A 480 -21.26 15.69 -23.76
N VAL A 481 -21.43 14.37 -23.59
CA VAL A 481 -20.34 13.49 -23.12
C VAL A 481 -19.21 13.38 -24.16
N ALA A 482 -19.56 13.32 -25.45
CA ALA A 482 -18.59 13.25 -26.54
C ALA A 482 -17.81 14.57 -26.74
N GLU A 483 -18.45 15.73 -26.60
CA GLU A 483 -17.81 17.05 -26.65
C GLU A 483 -16.81 17.23 -25.51
N ALA A 484 -17.09 16.67 -24.34
CA ALA A 484 -16.17 16.63 -23.21
C ALA A 484 -15.06 15.56 -23.33
N GLY A 485 -15.00 14.81 -24.43
CA GLY A 485 -14.01 13.75 -24.65
C GLY A 485 -14.17 12.54 -23.70
N CYS A 486 -15.34 12.37 -23.09
CA CYS A 486 -15.62 11.30 -22.13
C CYS A 486 -16.29 10.09 -22.82
N GLU A 487 -16.13 8.90 -22.24
CA GLU A 487 -16.79 7.68 -22.72
C GLU A 487 -18.14 7.46 -22.01
N LEU A 488 -19.14 6.96 -22.74
CA LEU A 488 -20.48 6.67 -22.18
C LEU A 488 -20.50 5.45 -21.24
N GLN A 489 -19.55 4.52 -21.40
CA GLN A 489 -19.42 3.31 -20.57
C GLN A 489 -17.94 3.00 -20.33
N PRO A 490 -17.26 3.79 -19.47
CA PRO A 490 -15.86 3.57 -19.20
C PRO A 490 -15.63 2.32 -18.35
N ALA A 491 -14.48 1.68 -18.54
CA ALA A 491 -14.14 0.43 -17.84
C ALA A 491 -14.04 0.59 -16.31
N TRP A 492 -13.66 1.79 -15.84
CA TRP A 492 -13.53 2.10 -14.42
C TRP A 492 -14.88 2.28 -13.68
N ALA A 493 -15.99 2.52 -14.40
CA ALA A 493 -17.32 2.68 -13.80
C ALA A 493 -18.10 1.37 -13.61
N GLY A 494 -17.42 0.22 -13.55
CA GLY A 494 -18.05 -1.08 -13.27
C GLY A 494 -19.12 -1.51 -14.30
N GLY A 495 -19.07 -0.95 -15.51
CA GLY A 495 -20.02 -1.15 -16.61
C GLY A 495 -21.29 -0.30 -16.55
N ALA A 496 -21.37 0.69 -15.66
CA ALA A 496 -22.50 1.63 -15.60
C ALA A 496 -22.53 2.58 -16.82
N TRP A 497 -23.70 3.13 -17.10
CA TRP A 497 -23.87 4.14 -18.15
C TRP A 497 -23.70 5.54 -17.59
N LEU A 498 -22.82 6.35 -18.17
CA LEU A 498 -22.55 7.73 -17.78
C LEU A 498 -23.07 8.68 -18.87
N PHE A 499 -24.13 9.44 -18.54
CA PHE A 499 -24.68 10.52 -19.36
C PHE A 499 -24.29 11.91 -18.83
N VAL A 500 -23.24 11.95 -18.00
CA VAL A 500 -22.64 13.16 -17.45
C VAL A 500 -21.15 13.12 -17.82
N PRO A 501 -20.57 14.23 -18.30
CA PRO A 501 -19.14 14.30 -18.59
C PRO A 501 -18.35 14.18 -17.27
N LEU A 502 -17.78 13.01 -17.02
CA LEU A 502 -17.10 12.69 -15.77
C LEU A 502 -15.75 12.03 -16.06
N THR A 503 -14.67 12.59 -15.52
CA THR A 503 -13.33 11.98 -15.60
C THR A 503 -13.10 10.96 -14.49
N GLU A 504 -12.11 10.07 -14.67
CA GLU A 504 -11.74 9.09 -13.65
C GLU A 504 -11.30 9.76 -12.33
N SER A 505 -10.57 10.87 -12.41
CA SER A 505 -10.18 11.67 -11.24
C SER A 505 -11.38 12.25 -10.50
N GLN A 506 -12.37 12.78 -11.23
CA GLN A 506 -13.61 13.32 -10.63
C GLN A 506 -14.47 12.22 -10.01
N PHE A 507 -14.51 11.04 -10.64
CA PHE A 507 -15.18 9.87 -10.06
C PHE A 507 -14.51 9.47 -8.75
N GLN A 508 -13.17 9.41 -8.71
CA GLN A 508 -12.35 9.11 -7.53
C GLN A 508 -12.56 10.11 -6.38
N GLU A 509 -12.65 11.41 -6.70
CA GLU A 509 -12.91 12.48 -5.73
C GLU A 509 -14.34 12.49 -5.18
N ALA A 510 -15.32 11.95 -5.92
CA ALA A 510 -16.74 11.90 -5.51
C ALA A 510 -17.02 10.95 -4.30
N GLY A 511 -15.99 10.27 -3.80
CA GLY A 511 -16.01 9.53 -2.53
C GLY A 511 -16.21 8.01 -2.66
N PRO A 512 -15.83 7.24 -1.62
CA PRO A 512 -15.86 5.78 -1.64
C PRO A 512 -17.27 5.16 -1.75
N ASP A 513 -18.31 5.92 -1.40
CA ASP A 513 -19.71 5.46 -1.44
C ASP A 513 -20.26 5.33 -2.89
N LEU A 514 -19.75 6.11 -3.84
CA LEU A 514 -20.14 6.00 -5.25
C LEU A 514 -19.47 4.78 -5.91
N HIS A 515 -18.19 4.54 -5.62
CA HIS A 515 -17.40 3.44 -6.19
C HIS A 515 -17.89 2.06 -5.78
N ALA A 516 -18.30 1.89 -4.51
CA ALA A 516 -18.78 0.59 -4.02
C ALA A 516 -20.16 0.21 -4.58
N ASN A 517 -20.97 1.21 -4.95
CA ASN A 517 -22.37 1.04 -5.32
C ASN A 517 -22.60 1.06 -6.84
N VAL A 518 -21.81 1.81 -7.62
CA VAL A 518 -21.95 1.87 -9.07
C VAL A 518 -21.46 0.56 -9.72
N LYS A 519 -22.39 -0.07 -10.45
CA LYS A 519 -22.22 -1.34 -11.17
C LYS A 519 -22.96 -1.22 -12.49
N HIS A 520 -22.77 -2.18 -13.40
CA HIS A 520 -23.47 -2.34 -14.68
C HIS A 520 -25.01 -2.22 -14.69
N ILE A 521 -25.65 -2.12 -13.53
CA ILE A 521 -27.09 -1.97 -13.33
C ILE A 521 -27.49 -0.49 -13.24
N HIS A 522 -26.51 0.41 -13.09
CA HIS A 522 -26.74 1.82 -12.77
C HIS A 522 -26.51 2.72 -13.98
N ILE A 523 -27.23 3.85 -13.98
CA ILE A 523 -27.11 4.96 -14.93
C ILE A 523 -26.91 6.24 -14.12
N LEU A 524 -25.85 6.98 -14.44
CA LEU A 524 -25.57 8.31 -13.91
C LEU A 524 -26.02 9.35 -14.94
N ALA A 525 -26.95 10.21 -14.53
CA ALA A 525 -27.51 11.26 -15.39
C ALA A 525 -27.79 12.52 -14.55
N LEU A 526 -27.95 13.67 -15.21
CA LEU A 526 -28.51 14.85 -14.55
C LEU A 526 -30.01 14.63 -14.30
N SER A 527 -30.58 15.25 -13.26
CA SER A 527 -31.99 15.16 -12.88
C SER A 527 -32.94 15.59 -14.01
N GLU A 528 -32.50 16.53 -14.84
CA GLU A 528 -33.19 16.96 -16.05
C GLU A 528 -33.24 15.89 -17.16
N HIS A 529 -32.32 14.93 -17.16
CA HIS A 529 -32.19 13.87 -18.16
C HIS A 529 -32.86 12.55 -17.74
N GLU A 530 -33.31 12.42 -16.50
CA GLU A 530 -34.10 11.28 -16.01
C GLU A 530 -35.33 10.96 -16.89
N PRO A 531 -36.20 11.91 -17.28
CA PRO A 531 -37.36 11.61 -18.13
C PRO A 531 -36.97 11.11 -19.53
N LEU A 532 -35.82 11.54 -20.06
CA LEU A 532 -35.30 11.10 -21.37
C LEU A 532 -34.86 9.63 -21.31
N VAL A 533 -34.22 9.22 -20.21
CA VAL A 533 -33.84 7.81 -19.98
C VAL A 533 -35.09 6.93 -19.89
N HIS A 534 -36.13 7.37 -19.16
CA HIS A 534 -37.39 6.65 -19.09
C HIS A 534 -38.11 6.55 -20.46
N GLN A 535 -37.98 7.57 -21.32
CA GLN A 535 -38.55 7.55 -22.66
C GLN A 535 -37.79 6.60 -23.59
N ALA A 536 -36.45 6.59 -23.56
CA ALA A 536 -35.62 5.65 -24.30
C ALA A 536 -35.95 4.19 -23.93
N LEU A 537 -36.15 3.90 -22.65
CA LEU A 537 -36.49 2.56 -22.17
C LEU A 537 -37.91 2.10 -22.58
N LYS A 538 -38.82 3.02 -22.95
CA LYS A 538 -40.14 2.65 -23.48
C LYS A 538 -40.07 2.04 -24.89
N CYS A 539 -39.01 2.30 -25.65
CA CYS A 539 -38.77 1.70 -26.96
C CYS A 539 -38.36 0.21 -26.85
N VAL A 540 -37.98 -0.25 -25.66
CA VAL A 540 -37.67 -1.67 -25.41
C VAL A 540 -38.96 -2.50 -25.36
N PRO A 541 -39.00 -3.68 -26.03
CA PRO A 541 -40.14 -4.60 -25.99
C PRO A 541 -40.55 -4.95 -24.55
N ARG A 542 -41.86 -5.04 -24.29
CA ARG A 542 -42.43 -5.28 -22.94
C ARG A 542 -41.83 -6.47 -22.19
N LYS A 543 -41.34 -7.50 -22.90
CA LYS A 543 -40.73 -8.70 -22.30
C LYS A 543 -39.35 -8.45 -21.68
N CYS A 544 -38.62 -7.45 -22.15
CA CYS A 544 -37.24 -7.15 -21.73
C CYS A 544 -37.09 -5.71 -21.18
N ARG A 545 -38.20 -5.02 -20.93
CA ARG A 545 -38.18 -3.62 -20.48
C ARG A 545 -37.79 -3.56 -19.00
N PRO A 546 -36.63 -2.97 -18.66
CA PRO A 546 -36.25 -2.76 -17.27
C PRO A 546 -37.17 -1.71 -16.63
N LYS A 547 -37.48 -1.87 -15.34
CA LYS A 547 -37.97 -0.75 -14.54
C LYS A 547 -36.76 0.01 -14.00
N CYS A 548 -36.86 1.33 -14.00
CA CYS A 548 -35.80 2.25 -13.59
C CYS A 548 -36.27 2.98 -12.34
N TYR A 549 -35.44 3.00 -11.29
CA TYR A 549 -35.75 3.60 -9.99
C TYR A 549 -34.62 4.52 -9.55
N HIS A 550 -34.95 5.57 -8.80
CA HIS A 550 -33.95 6.43 -8.17
C HIS A 550 -33.32 5.72 -6.95
N GLU A 551 -31.98 5.67 -6.90
CA GLU A 551 -31.23 5.10 -5.78
C GLU A 551 -30.58 6.22 -4.98
N SER A 552 -31.03 6.43 -3.73
CA SER A 552 -30.44 7.42 -2.85
C SER A 552 -29.07 6.95 -2.38
N LEU A 553 -28.02 7.72 -2.65
CA LEU A 553 -26.68 7.53 -2.10
C LEU A 553 -26.74 7.73 -0.58
N GLY A 554 -27.06 6.67 0.17
CA GLY A 554 -27.03 6.62 1.64
C GLY A 554 -28.29 6.06 2.32
N ALA A 555 -28.45 4.73 2.35
CA ALA A 555 -29.03 3.96 3.46
C ALA A 555 -28.82 2.44 3.26
N PRO A 556 -28.46 1.66 4.29
CA PRO A 556 -28.42 0.20 4.18
C PRO A 556 -29.84 -0.39 4.22
N ALA A 557 -30.03 -1.50 3.52
CA ALA A 557 -31.27 -2.25 3.41
C ALA A 557 -31.87 -2.59 4.78
N ALA A 558 -32.95 -1.90 5.16
CA ALA A 558 -33.86 -2.35 6.18
C ALA A 558 -34.79 -3.41 5.57
N LEU A 559 -34.87 -4.54 6.25
CA LEU A 559 -35.82 -5.63 6.05
C LEU A 559 -37.23 -5.08 5.79
N SER A 560 -37.72 -5.23 4.56
CA SER A 560 -39.12 -5.04 4.25
C SER A 560 -39.92 -6.24 4.77
N VAL A 561 -40.49 -6.07 5.97
CA VAL A 561 -41.63 -6.85 6.44
C VAL A 561 -42.86 -6.45 5.61
N PRO A 562 -43.58 -7.36 4.94
CA PRO A 562 -44.84 -7.01 4.28
C PRO A 562 -45.95 -6.87 5.32
N GLY A 563 -46.47 -5.65 5.45
CA GLY A 563 -47.65 -5.33 6.26
C GLY A 563 -48.96 -5.79 5.63
N ALA A 564 -49.87 -6.21 6.49
CA ALA A 564 -51.23 -6.62 6.19
C ALA A 564 -52.12 -5.46 5.67
N SER A 565 -52.98 -5.76 4.69
CA SER A 565 -54.46 -5.61 4.76
C SER A 565 -55.09 -5.41 3.38
N SER A 566 -55.92 -6.35 2.92
CA SER A 566 -57.38 -6.20 2.97
C SER A 566 -58.11 -7.20 2.03
N CYS A 567 -59.14 -7.80 2.62
CA CYS A 567 -60.42 -8.28 2.06
C CYS A 567 -60.45 -9.24 0.86
N GLY A 568 -61.04 -10.42 1.11
CA GLY A 568 -61.98 -11.03 0.16
C GLY A 568 -62.07 -12.56 0.15
N ALA A 569 -63.01 -13.09 0.94
CA ALA A 569 -63.89 -14.22 0.62
C ALA A 569 -63.39 -15.69 0.65
N PHE A 570 -64.09 -16.49 1.49
CA PHE A 570 -64.49 -17.92 1.35
C PHE A 570 -63.35 -18.96 1.22
N GLU A 571 -63.32 -20.14 1.85
CA GLU A 571 -64.34 -21.07 2.35
C GLU A 571 -63.61 -22.13 3.23
N GLU A 572 -64.29 -22.67 4.26
CA GLU A 572 -64.26 -24.06 4.80
C GLU A 572 -62.97 -24.92 4.64
N THR A 573 -62.35 -25.50 5.68
CA THR A 573 -62.89 -26.55 6.58
C THR A 573 -61.80 -27.06 7.56
N VAL A 574 -62.14 -27.22 8.85
CA VAL A 574 -62.03 -28.45 9.70
C VAL A 574 -60.75 -29.30 9.54
N SER A 575 -59.85 -29.55 10.51
CA SER A 575 -59.97 -30.16 11.86
C SER A 575 -58.56 -30.29 12.50
N ARG A 576 -58.36 -29.90 13.78
CA ARG A 576 -58.20 -30.75 14.99
C ARG A 576 -57.04 -31.77 15.01
N GLY A 577 -56.23 -31.71 16.09
CA GLY A 577 -55.66 -32.92 16.70
C GLY A 577 -54.33 -32.75 17.45
N ASP A 578 -54.43 -32.61 18.77
CA ASP A 578 -53.43 -32.56 19.83
C ASP A 578 -52.29 -33.62 19.84
N ALA A 579 -51.08 -33.14 20.18
CA ALA A 579 -50.18 -33.52 21.30
C ALA A 579 -49.87 -35.01 21.73
N PRO A 580 -48.73 -35.22 22.47
CA PRO A 580 -47.87 -36.43 22.51
C PRO A 580 -48.07 -37.25 23.83
N PRO A 581 -47.11 -37.96 24.50
CA PRO A 581 -45.72 -38.45 24.23
C PRO A 581 -45.41 -39.90 24.75
N GLY A 582 -44.12 -40.31 24.78
CA GLY A 582 -43.54 -41.41 25.61
C GLY A 582 -42.57 -42.33 24.83
N SER A 583 -41.24 -42.30 25.01
CA SER A 583 -40.36 -42.76 26.11
C SER A 583 -39.86 -44.22 25.96
N SER A 584 -38.61 -44.45 26.43
CA SER A 584 -37.94 -45.73 26.79
C SER A 584 -37.57 -46.72 25.66
N GLU A 585 -36.47 -47.48 25.66
CA GLU A 585 -35.20 -47.55 26.42
C GLU A 585 -34.40 -48.76 25.85
N VAL A 586 -33.07 -48.79 26.07
CA VAL A 586 -32.21 -49.99 26.29
C VAL A 586 -31.77 -50.88 25.10
N GLY A 587 -30.45 -51.11 25.02
CA GLY A 587 -29.90 -52.47 24.77
C GLY A 587 -28.71 -52.63 23.81
N SER A 588 -27.48 -52.35 24.29
CA SER A 588 -26.24 -53.02 23.83
C SER A 588 -26.12 -54.42 24.50
N PRO A 589 -25.32 -55.43 24.04
CA PRO A 589 -23.89 -55.29 23.72
C PRO A 589 -23.27 -56.31 22.71
N ALA A 590 -21.93 -56.20 22.60
CA ALA A 590 -20.93 -57.22 22.26
C ALA A 590 -20.24 -57.15 20.88
N SER A 591 -19.02 -56.62 20.90
CA SER A 591 -17.92 -56.89 19.94
C SER A 591 -17.16 -58.18 20.37
N PRO A 592 -16.29 -58.75 19.52
CA PRO A 592 -14.88 -58.35 19.63
C PRO A 592 -14.06 -58.30 18.32
N THR A 593 -13.03 -57.44 18.39
CA THR A 593 -11.65 -57.53 17.82
C THR A 593 -11.41 -57.31 16.32
N LEU A 594 -10.84 -56.15 15.94
CA LEU A 594 -9.40 -55.84 15.63
C LEU A 594 -9.09 -56.16 14.15
N ASN A 595 -8.52 -55.30 13.28
CA ASN A 595 -7.79 -54.05 13.44
C ASN A 595 -7.74 -53.31 12.06
N GLN A 596 -7.83 -51.97 12.09
CA GLN A 596 -6.97 -50.96 11.40
C GLN A 596 -6.48 -51.24 9.96
N ASP A 597 -6.55 -50.38 8.93
CA ASP A 597 -6.84 -48.94 8.73
C ASP A 597 -7.19 -48.79 7.22
N ARG A 598 -8.33 -48.22 6.77
CA ARG A 598 -8.73 -46.80 6.61
C ARG A 598 -7.68 -45.88 5.95
N SER A 599 -8.01 -44.95 5.04
CA SER A 599 -9.13 -44.75 4.10
C SER A 599 -8.89 -43.39 3.43
N SER A 600 -9.01 -43.36 2.12
CA SER A 600 -9.28 -42.19 1.28
C SER A 600 -10.78 -41.82 1.30
N ALA A 601 -11.06 -40.58 0.88
CA ALA A 601 -12.32 -40.06 0.33
C ALA A 601 -13.57 -39.87 1.24
N GLY A 602 -14.01 -38.60 1.34
CA GLY A 602 -15.24 -38.17 0.66
C GLY A 602 -16.57 -38.11 1.43
N ARG A 603 -17.09 -36.86 1.53
CA ARG A 603 -18.51 -36.42 1.46
C ARG A 603 -19.47 -36.70 2.65
N LEU A 604 -20.00 -35.64 3.26
CA LEU A 604 -21.38 -35.09 3.11
C LEU A 604 -21.80 -34.23 4.33
N ASN A 605 -22.49 -33.12 4.01
CA ASN A 605 -23.58 -32.41 4.70
C ASN A 605 -23.70 -32.38 6.25
N GLY A 606 -23.97 -31.18 6.77
CA GLY A 606 -24.86 -30.99 7.92
C GLY A 606 -24.33 -30.03 8.99
N ASP A 607 -24.94 -28.85 9.04
CA ASP A 607 -25.27 -28.05 10.23
C ASP A 607 -24.28 -27.97 11.40
N PHE A 608 -23.61 -26.83 11.52
CA PHE A 608 -23.15 -26.32 12.81
C PHE A 608 -23.85 -25.00 13.11
N ALA A 609 -24.80 -25.09 14.05
CA ALA A 609 -25.45 -23.96 14.69
C ALA A 609 -24.41 -23.17 15.50
N TYR A 610 -24.34 -21.85 15.28
CA TYR A 610 -23.62 -20.96 16.18
C TYR A 610 -24.56 -20.59 17.34
N ASP A 611 -24.18 -20.97 18.55
CA ASP A 611 -24.81 -20.51 19.77
C ASP A 611 -24.31 -19.08 20.05
N ILE A 612 -25.10 -18.07 19.70
CA ILE A 612 -24.81 -16.68 20.03
C ILE A 612 -25.18 -16.48 21.50
N VAL A 613 -24.21 -16.65 22.38
CA VAL A 613 -24.35 -16.21 23.79
C VAL A 613 -24.23 -14.69 23.82
N VAL A 614 -25.37 -14.00 23.78
CA VAL A 614 -25.45 -12.56 24.03
C VAL A 614 -25.22 -12.32 25.53
N GLN A 615 -23.96 -12.11 25.94
CA GLN A 615 -23.69 -11.51 27.24
C GLN A 615 -23.98 -10.00 27.15
N ARG A 616 -25.10 -9.59 27.73
CA ARG A 616 -25.43 -8.17 27.93
C ARG A 616 -24.49 -7.60 29.00
N THR A 617 -23.38 -7.02 28.60
CA THR A 617 -22.59 -6.12 29.46
C THR A 617 -23.36 -4.80 29.60
N PHE A 618 -24.16 -4.72 30.67
CA PHE A 618 -24.76 -3.45 31.09
C PHE A 618 -23.64 -2.54 31.62
N ILE A 619 -23.30 -1.51 30.85
CA ILE A 619 -22.45 -0.42 31.32
C ILE A 619 -23.32 0.48 32.19
N HIS A 620 -23.06 0.49 33.50
CA HIS A 620 -23.69 1.38 34.45
C HIS A 620 -22.97 2.75 34.40
N PHE A 621 -23.67 3.79 33.97
CA PHE A 621 -23.17 5.17 34.12
C PHE A 621 -23.50 5.64 35.55
N PRO A 622 -22.52 6.03 36.38
CA PRO A 622 -22.82 6.75 37.60
C PRO A 622 -23.14 8.21 37.24
N SER A 623 -24.37 8.65 37.54
CA SER A 623 -24.74 10.07 37.48
C SER A 623 -24.07 10.84 38.62
N PRO A 624 -23.55 12.06 38.39
CA PRO A 624 -23.05 12.90 39.47
C PRO A 624 -24.22 13.40 40.32
N SER A 625 -24.24 13.05 41.60
CA SER A 625 -25.17 13.61 42.58
C SER A 625 -24.85 15.08 42.79
N SER A 626 -25.73 15.94 42.31
CA SER A 626 -25.86 17.31 42.78
C SER A 626 -26.41 17.29 44.20
N ASP A 627 -25.59 17.63 45.18
CA ASP A 627 -26.08 18.23 46.43
C ASP A 627 -24.97 19.09 47.02
N ALA A 628 -25.08 20.39 46.76
CA ALA A 628 -24.40 21.43 47.50
C ALA A 628 -25.48 22.38 48.04
N SER A 629 -25.81 22.24 49.33
CA SER A 629 -26.27 23.36 50.14
C SER A 629 -26.19 23.05 51.64
N THR A 630 -25.19 23.69 52.25
CA THR A 630 -25.22 24.45 53.52
C THR A 630 -25.30 23.75 54.88
N GLU A 631 -24.18 23.92 55.60
CA GLU A 631 -24.05 24.35 57.01
C GLU A 631 -24.51 23.43 58.15
N ARG A 632 -23.55 22.97 58.97
CA ARG A 632 -23.26 23.56 60.30
C ARG A 632 -22.08 22.86 61.01
N HIS A 633 -21.33 23.67 61.74
CA HIS A 633 -20.34 23.38 62.80
C HIS A 633 -20.61 22.07 63.58
N SER A 634 -19.64 21.29 64.07
CA SER A 634 -18.49 21.64 64.92
C SER A 634 -17.62 20.39 65.11
N ALA A 635 -16.30 20.56 65.28
CA ALA A 635 -15.39 19.54 65.84
C ALA A 635 -15.64 19.38 67.38
N PRO A 636 -15.04 18.40 68.09
CA PRO A 636 -13.62 18.06 68.07
C PRO A 636 -13.28 16.68 67.48
#